data_AF-A0A1C4KBQ2-F1
#
_entry.id   AF-A0A1C4KBQ2-F1
#
_cell.length_a   1.000
_cell.length_b   1.000
_cell.length_c   1.000
_cell.angle_alpha   90.00
_cell.angle_beta   90.00
_cell.angle_gamma   90.00
#
_symmetry.space_group_name_H-M   'P 1'
#
loop_
_entity.id
_entity.type
_entity.pdbx_description
1 polymer ?
#
loop_
_entity_poly.entity_id
_entity_poly.type
_entity_poly.pdbx_seq_one_letter_code
_entity_poly.pdbx_strand_id
1 'polypeptide(L)'
;MDRGADLQQLRELSKLYKQKAHDLQVLIKELDSKTSGSQSIWKGPKAERFRQDWQDVKPTFSKWVDTLNEASKSSNTSADNIERAT
;
A
#
# COMPACT_ATOMS: atom_id res chain seq x y z
N MET A 1 -0.08 -30.73 14.80
CA MET A 1 -1.23 -30.55 13.90
C MET A 1 -1.51 -29.05 13.79
N ASP A 2 -0.79 -28.33 12.94
CA ASP A 2 -1.02 -26.87 12.78
C ASP A 2 -0.87 -26.33 11.34
N ARG A 3 -0.44 -27.18 10.39
CA ARG A 3 -0.14 -26.76 9.00
C ARG A 3 -1.35 -26.19 8.24
N GLY A 4 -2.55 -26.69 8.53
CA GLY A 4 -3.79 -26.16 7.93
C GLY A 4 -4.15 -24.77 8.46
N ALA A 5 -3.90 -24.52 9.75
CA ALA A 5 -4.09 -23.21 10.35
C ALA A 5 -3.05 -22.20 9.82
N ASP A 6 -1.79 -22.62 9.68
CA ASP A 6 -0.73 -21.81 9.07
C ASP A 6 -1.07 -21.42 7.62
N LEU A 7 -1.57 -22.37 6.83
CA LEU A 7 -1.98 -22.13 5.45
C LEU A 7 -3.12 -21.10 5.38
N GLN A 8 -4.15 -21.25 6.23
CA GLN A 8 -5.25 -20.29 6.29
C GLN A 8 -4.75 -18.88 6.67
N GLN A 9 -3.91 -18.77 7.70
CA GLN A 9 -3.36 -17.49 8.15
C GLN A 9 -2.52 -16.81 7.05
N LEU A 10 -1.71 -17.56 6.30
CA LEU A 10 -0.93 -17.00 5.19
C LEU A 10 -1.81 -16.48 4.04
N ARG A 11 -2.91 -17.18 3.72
CA ARG A 11 -3.88 -16.74 2.72
C ARG A 11 -4.62 -15.48 3.17
N GLU A 12 -5.03 -15.42 4.44
CA GLU A 12 -5.65 -14.24 5.03
C GLU A 12 -4.71 -13.04 5.04
N LEU A 13 -3.44 -13.25 5.42
CA LEU A 13 -2.41 -12.22 5.42
C LEU A 13 -2.13 -11.68 4.00
N SER A 14 -2.06 -12.57 3.01
CA SER A 14 -1.93 -12.19 1.60
C SER A 14 -3.08 -11.29 1.15
N LYS A 15 -4.32 -11.69 1.45
CA LYS A 15 -5.53 -10.91 1.12
C LYS A 15 -5.52 -9.55 1.79
N LEU A 16 -5.13 -9.48 3.07
CA LEU A 16 -5.05 -8.23 3.82
C LEU A 16 -4.04 -7.27 3.18
N TYR A 17 -2.81 -7.72 2.91
CA TYR A 17 -1.79 -6.87 2.31
C TYR A 17 -2.20 -6.37 0.93
N LYS A 18 -2.80 -7.23 0.09
CA LYS A 18 -3.33 -6.81 -1.21
C LYS A 18 -4.40 -5.73 -1.09
N GLN A 19 -5.34 -5.90 -0.17
CA GLN A 19 -6.39 -4.91 0.07
C GLN A 19 -5.80 -3.59 0.54
N LYS A 20 -4.85 -3.62 1.48
CA LYS A 20 -4.23 -2.40 2.02
C LYS A 20 -3.33 -1.69 1.02
N ALA A 21 -2.67 -2.44 0.12
CA ALA A 21 -1.94 -1.86 -1.01
C ALA A 21 -2.88 -1.06 -1.92
N HIS A 22 -4.04 -1.63 -2.27
CA HIS A 22 -5.06 -0.97 -3.07
C HIS A 22 -5.62 0.27 -2.36
N ASP A 23 -6.04 0.14 -1.10
CA ASP A 23 -6.60 1.24 -0.31
C ASP A 23 -5.61 2.42 -0.24
N LEU A 24 -4.33 2.13 0.00
CA LEU A 24 -3.26 3.13 0.04
C LEU A 24 -3.03 3.78 -1.32
N GLN A 25 -3.04 3.01 -2.41
CA GLN A 25 -2.89 3.55 -3.77
C GLN A 25 -4.03 4.53 -4.11
N VAL A 26 -5.27 4.19 -3.75
CA VAL A 26 -6.44 5.08 -3.94
C VAL A 26 -6.28 6.36 -3.13
N LEU A 27 -5.89 6.25 -1.86
CA LEU A 27 -5.66 7.40 -0.97
C LEU A 27 -4.58 8.33 -1.52
N ILE A 28 -3.43 7.80 -1.94
CA ILE A 28 -2.34 8.59 -2.53
C ILE A 28 -2.85 9.36 -3.76
N LYS A 29 -3.60 8.69 -4.65
CA LYS A 29 -4.13 9.31 -5.87
C LYS A 29 -5.12 10.44 -5.55
N GLU A 30 -6.00 10.25 -4.57
CA GLU A 30 -6.94 11.28 -4.15
C GLU A 30 -6.21 12.50 -3.58
N LEU A 31 -5.30 12.27 -2.61
CA LEU A 31 -4.52 13.33 -1.98
C LEU A 31 -3.66 14.10 -3.00
N ASP A 32 -3.07 13.41 -3.97
CA ASP A 32 -2.26 14.01 -5.02
C ASP A 32 -3.10 14.92 -5.93
N SER A 33 -4.28 14.46 -6.32
CA SER A 33 -5.22 15.24 -7.13
C SER A 33 -5.68 16.51 -6.41
N LYS A 34 -6.07 16.39 -5.12
CA LYS A 34 -6.48 17.53 -4.30
C LYS A 34 -5.34 18.51 -4.04
N THR A 35 -4.13 18.01 -3.78
CA THR A 35 -2.94 18.83 -3.54
C THR A 35 -2.55 19.60 -4.79
N SER A 36 -2.52 18.94 -5.96
CA SER A 36 -2.19 19.58 -7.24
C SER A 36 -3.24 20.59 -7.68
N GLY A 37 -4.53 20.30 -7.45
CA GLY A 37 -5.64 21.20 -7.76
C GLY A 37 -5.84 22.36 -6.77
N SER A 38 -5.09 22.39 -5.66
CA SER A 38 -5.31 23.36 -4.58
C SER A 38 -4.88 24.80 -4.91
N GLN A 39 -4.10 25.03 -5.98
CA GLN A 39 -3.44 26.31 -6.25
C GLN A 39 -4.40 27.52 -6.33
N SER A 40 -5.62 27.31 -6.84
CA SER A 40 -6.61 28.37 -6.99
C SER A 40 -7.29 28.75 -5.67
N ILE A 41 -7.43 27.80 -4.74
CA ILE A 41 -8.20 27.93 -3.49
C ILE A 41 -7.32 28.09 -2.24
N TRP A 42 -6.07 27.61 -2.29
CA TRP A 42 -5.13 27.63 -1.18
C TRP A 42 -3.78 28.21 -1.62
N LYS A 43 -3.60 29.49 -1.27
CA LYS A 43 -2.47 30.33 -1.69
C LYS A 43 -1.54 30.66 -0.51
N GLY A 44 -0.37 31.19 -0.86
CA GLY A 44 0.60 31.69 0.10
C GLY A 44 1.72 30.67 0.41
N PRO A 45 2.75 31.11 1.16
CA PRO A 45 3.99 30.36 1.33
C PRO A 45 3.82 29.01 2.04
N LYS A 46 2.86 28.90 2.97
CA LYS A 46 2.57 27.63 3.65
C LYS A 46 1.92 26.60 2.72
N ALA A 47 1.06 27.05 1.81
CA ALA A 47 0.44 26.18 0.81
C ALA A 47 1.50 25.63 -0.16
N GLU A 48 2.43 26.49 -0.58
CA GLU A 48 3.55 26.10 -1.42
C GLU A 48 4.47 25.11 -0.72
N ARG A 49 4.80 25.38 0.55
CA ARG A 49 5.59 24.46 1.36
C ARG A 49 4.96 23.08 1.45
N PHE A 50 3.67 22.99 1.73
CA PHE A 50 2.98 21.71 1.79
C PHE A 50 3.00 20.97 0.44
N ARG A 51 2.80 21.68 -0.69
CA ARG A 51 2.89 21.06 -2.01
C ARG A 51 4.27 20.49 -2.28
N GLN A 52 5.33 21.19 -1.87
CA GLN A 52 6.70 20.68 -1.96
C GLN A 52 6.90 19.44 -1.08
N ASP A 53 6.54 19.53 0.21
CA ASP A 53 6.65 18.41 1.15
C ASP A 53 5.85 17.19 0.66
N TRP A 54 4.70 17.40 0.01
CA TRP A 54 3.92 16.35 -0.63
C TRP A 54 4.67 15.66 -1.78
N GLN A 55 5.30 16.42 -2.68
CA GLN A 55 6.10 15.84 -3.77
C GLN A 55 7.29 15.04 -3.23
N ASP A 56 7.86 15.47 -2.12
CA ASP A 56 8.99 14.80 -1.48
C ASP A 56 8.57 13.48 -0.80
N VAL A 57 7.40 13.44 -0.14
CA VAL A 57 6.94 12.26 0.60
C VAL A 57 6.20 11.23 -0.27
N LYS A 58 5.49 11.67 -1.30
CA LYS A 58 4.66 10.81 -2.17
C LYS A 58 5.41 9.57 -2.71
N PRO A 59 6.67 9.66 -3.18
CA PRO A 59 7.42 8.48 -3.61
C PRO A 59 7.59 7.42 -2.52
N THR A 60 7.66 7.83 -1.25
CA THR A 60 7.74 6.90 -0.12
C THR A 60 6.45 6.11 0.03
N PHE A 61 5.28 6.76 -0.10
CA PHE A 61 4.01 6.05 -0.07
C PHE A 61 3.83 5.08 -1.24
N SER A 62 4.30 5.44 -2.44
CA SER A 62 4.32 4.52 -3.58
C SER A 62 5.17 3.27 -3.29
N LYS A 63 6.36 3.43 -2.70
CA LYS A 63 7.20 2.29 -2.29
C LYS A 63 6.51 1.39 -1.27
N TRP A 64 5.67 1.95 -0.39
CA TRP A 64 4.89 1.16 0.56
C TRP A 64 3.80 0.34 -0.13
N VAL A 65 3.15 0.86 -1.18
CA VAL A 65 2.23 0.08 -2.02
C VAL A 65 2.96 -1.12 -2.63
N ASP A 66 4.16 -0.91 -3.17
CA ASP A 66 4.98 -1.98 -3.74
C ASP A 66 5.34 -3.03 -2.67
N THR A 67 5.81 -2.57 -1.50
CA THR A 67 6.15 -3.45 -0.37
C THR A 67 4.97 -4.32 0.07
N LEU A 68 3.76 -3.74 0.14
CA LEU A 68 2.55 -4.49 0.50
C LEU A 68 2.16 -5.50 -0.58
N ASN A 69 2.31 -5.16 -1.86
CA ASN A 69 2.07 -6.10 -2.96
C ASN A 69 3.07 -7.27 -2.94
N GLU A 70 4.34 -7.00 -2.66
CA GLU A 70 5.37 -8.02 -2.49
C GLU A 70 5.08 -8.93 -1.30
N ALA A 71 4.69 -8.36 -0.15
CA ALA A 71 4.31 -9.12 1.04
C ALA A 71 3.08 -10.01 0.79
N SER A 72 2.09 -9.49 0.05
CA SER A 72 0.93 -10.26 -0.41
C SER A 72 1.35 -11.47 -1.24
N LYS A 73 2.23 -11.25 -2.23
CA LYS A 73 2.74 -12.31 -3.11
C LYS A 73 3.54 -13.34 -2.32
N SER A 74 4.46 -12.89 -1.47
CA SER A 74 5.32 -13.76 -0.65
C SER A 74 4.50 -14.65 0.28
N SER A 75 3.51 -14.09 0.97
CA SER A 75 2.63 -14.87 1.87
C SER A 75 1.82 -15.92 1.11
N ASN A 76 1.33 -15.58 -0.08
CA ASN A 76 0.60 -16.53 -0.94
C ASN A 76 1.51 -17.66 -1.45
N THR A 77 2.73 -17.33 -1.90
CA THR A 77 3.71 -18.33 -2.34
C THR A 77 4.11 -19.28 -1.21
N SER A 78 4.27 -18.76 0.01
CA SER A 78 4.52 -19.60 1.19
C SER A 78 3.36 -20.58 1.44
N ALA A 79 2.10 -20.12 1.33
CA ALA A 79 0.94 -20.99 1.43
C ALA A 79 0.92 -22.08 0.34
N ASP A 80 1.19 -21.71 -0.92
CA ASP A 80 1.27 -22.66 -2.05
C ASP A 80 2.35 -23.74 -1.83
N ASN A 81 3.49 -23.36 -1.25
CA ASN A 81 4.59 -24.28 -0.98
C ASN A 81 4.25 -25.25 0.16
N ILE A 82 3.58 -24.78 1.21
CA ILE A 82 3.08 -25.64 2.31
C ILE A 82 2.06 -26.63 1.75
N GLU A 83 1.09 -26.15 0.97
CA GLU A 83 0.04 -26.97 0.37
C GLU A 83 0.61 -28.10 -0.49
N ARG A 84 1.64 -27.83 -1.30
CA ARG A 84 2.30 -28.83 -2.16
C ARG A 84 3.15 -29.85 -1.40
N ALA A 85 3.66 -29.47 -0.22
CA ALA A 85 4.51 -30.33 0.61
C ALA A 85 3.70 -31.21 1.58
N THR A 86 2.36 -31.16 1.50
CA THR A 86 1.43 -31.89 2.36
C THR A 86 0.56 -32.83 1.54
#